data_AF-A0A3D2WG94-F1
#
_entry.id   AF-A0A3D2WG94-F1
#
_cell.length_a   1.000
_cell.length_b   1.000
_cell.length_c   1.000
_cell.angle_alpha   90.00
_cell.angle_beta   90.00
_cell.angle_gamma   90.00
#
_symmetry.space_group_name_H-M   'P 1'
#
loop_
_entity.id
_entity.type
_entity.pdbx_description
1 polymer ?
#
loop_
_entity_poly.entity_id
_entity_poly.type
_entity_poly.pdbx_seq_one_letter_code
_entity_poly.pdbx_strand_id
1 'polypeptide(L)'
;MFITGDDGQMQGIPLIVFVLIIGCVTFSLYFKFINLRMFGHAINVVRGKYDKPDDDGEISSFQALASALSATVGLGNIAGVAVAMTLGGPGAIFWMW
;
A
#
# COMPACT_ATOMS: atom_id res chain seq x y z
N MET A 1 16.33 -17.02 -9.05
CA MET A 1 17.28 -18.05 -8.59
C MET A 1 16.76 -18.53 -7.23
N PHE A 2 16.04 -19.65 -7.23
CA PHE A 2 15.64 -20.35 -6.00
C PHE A 2 16.79 -21.32 -5.68
N ILE A 3 17.34 -21.26 -4.47
CA ILE A 3 18.35 -22.22 -4.02
C ILE A 3 17.64 -23.21 -3.12
N THR A 4 17.58 -24.46 -3.56
CA THR A 4 17.15 -25.60 -2.73
C THR A 4 18.14 -25.75 -1.56
N GLY A 5 17.64 -25.70 -0.33
CA GLY A 5 18.36 -26.13 0.87
C GLY A 5 18.02 -27.58 1.19
N ASP A 6 19.02 -28.38 1.54
CA ASP A 6 18.95 -29.82 1.86
C ASP A 6 18.23 -30.15 3.20
N ASP A 7 17.41 -29.23 3.68
CA ASP A 7 16.50 -29.29 4.83
C ASP A 7 15.03 -29.00 4.43
N GLY A 8 14.73 -28.90 3.13
CA GLY A 8 13.37 -28.69 2.62
C GLY A 8 12.75 -27.34 3.03
N GLN A 9 13.55 -26.44 3.60
CA GLN A 9 13.15 -25.09 4.00
C GLN A 9 14.00 -24.07 3.23
N MET A 10 13.48 -23.59 2.10
CA MET A 10 14.03 -22.43 1.41
C MET A 10 13.71 -21.15 2.20
N GLN A 11 14.49 -20.80 3.22
CA GLN A 11 14.36 -19.50 3.91
C GLN A 11 15.38 -18.49 3.38
N GLY A 12 15.24 -18.14 2.10
CA GLY A 12 15.80 -16.91 1.56
C GLY A 12 14.77 -15.78 1.70
N ILE A 13 15.22 -14.54 1.93
CA ILE A 13 14.33 -13.38 1.87
C ILE A 13 13.62 -13.41 0.51
N PRO A 14 12.27 -13.43 0.46
CA PRO A 14 11.55 -13.51 -0.80
C PRO A 14 11.98 -12.36 -1.71
N LEU A 15 12.28 -12.66 -2.98
CA LEU A 15 12.70 -11.67 -3.98
C LEU A 15 11.74 -10.47 -4.02
N ILE A 16 10.45 -10.72 -3.79
CA ILE A 16 9.42 -9.68 -3.74
C ILE A 16 9.68 -8.63 -2.64
N VAL A 17 10.19 -9.02 -1.47
CA VAL A 17 10.53 -8.09 -0.37
C VAL A 17 11.66 -7.16 -0.81
N PHE A 18 12.67 -7.70 -1.48
CA PHE A 18 13.80 -6.90 -1.98
C PHE A 18 13.37 -5.85 -3.00
N VAL A 19 12.53 -6.25 -3.97
CA VAL A 19 11.98 -5.33 -4.98
C VAL A 19 11.09 -4.27 -4.34
N LEU A 20 10.25 -4.64 -3.36
CA LEU A 20 9.37 -3.70 -2.66
C LEU A 20 10.14 -2.66 -1.86
N ILE A 21 11.20 -3.04 -1.14
CA ILE A 21 12.03 -2.09 -0.37
C ILE A 21 12.72 -1.12 -1.32
N ILE A 22 13.32 -1.60 -2.42
CA ILE A 22 14.00 -0.73 -3.39
C ILE A 22 13.01 0.24 -4.04
N GLY A 23 11.85 -0.25 -4.46
CA GLY A 23 10.79 0.58 -5.03
C GLY A 23 10.31 1.64 -4.03
N CYS A 24 10.05 1.24 -2.79
CA CYS A 24 9.63 2.14 -1.71
C CYS A 24 10.66 3.26 -1.47
N VAL A 25 11.93 2.92 -1.30
CA VAL A 25 13.00 3.90 -1.04
C VAL A 25 13.19 4.83 -2.26
N THR A 26 13.26 4.27 -3.46
CA THR A 26 13.50 5.05 -4.69
C THR A 26 12.35 6.03 -4.95
N PHE A 27 11.10 5.56 -4.86
CA PHE A 27 9.94 6.43 -5.07
C PHE A 27 9.79 7.46 -3.94
N SER A 28 9.99 7.06 -2.67
CA SER A 28 9.87 7.99 -1.54
C SER A 28 10.88 9.14 -1.62
N LEU A 29 12.14 8.86 -2.00
CA LEU A 29 13.18 9.87 -2.17
C LEU A 29 12.94 10.73 -3.42
N TYR A 30 12.59 10.11 -4.55
CA TYR A 30 12.33 10.81 -5.81
C TYR A 30 11.17 11.81 -5.68
N PHE A 31 10.07 11.38 -5.06
CA PHE A 31 8.90 12.23 -4.81
C PHE A 31 9.03 13.14 -3.58
N LYS A 32 10.20 13.18 -2.92
CA LYS A 32 10.46 14.01 -1.72
C LYS A 32 9.36 13.86 -0.65
N PHE A 33 9.00 12.61 -0.32
CA PHE A 33 7.95 12.31 0.67
C PHE A 33 6.60 12.96 0.37
N ILE A 34 6.18 12.96 -0.91
CA ILE A 34 4.89 13.53 -1.34
C ILE A 34 3.69 12.93 -0.59
N ASN A 35 3.77 11.66 -0.18
CA ASN A 35 2.75 10.97 0.61
C ASN A 35 2.38 11.74 1.89
N LEU A 36 3.36 12.37 2.53
CA LEU A 36 3.16 13.19 3.73
C LEU A 36 2.82 14.64 3.38
N ARG A 37 3.51 15.22 2.39
CA ARG A 37 3.37 16.65 2.05
C ARG A 37 2.03 16.99 1.39
N MET A 38 1.50 16.09 0.56
CA MET A 38 0.33 16.34 -0.28
C MET A 38 -0.95 15.77 0.31
N PHE A 39 -0.90 15.13 1.48
CA PHE A 39 -2.08 14.52 2.11
C PHE A 39 -3.25 15.51 2.27
N GLY A 40 -2.98 16.73 2.75
CA GLY A 40 -4.01 17.77 2.87
C GLY A 40 -4.55 18.27 1.52
N HIS A 41 -3.72 18.27 0.48
CA HIS A 41 -4.17 18.61 -0.88
C HIS A 41 -5.07 17.50 -1.44
N ALA A 42 -4.70 16.23 -1.26
CA ALA A 42 -5.49 15.08 -1.68
C ALA A 42 -6.89 15.07 -1.04
N ILE A 43 -7.01 15.39 0.25
CA ILE A 43 -8.32 15.53 0.92
C ILE A 43 -9.18 16.63 0.27
N ASN A 44 -8.57 17.76 -0.09
CA ASN A 44 -9.29 18.86 -0.73
C ASN A 44 -9.74 18.50 -2.16
N VAL A 45 -8.98 17.68 -2.88
CA VAL A 45 -9.34 17.14 -4.20
C VAL A 45 -10.52 16.17 -4.08
N VAL A 46 -10.44 15.20 -3.17
CA VAL A 46 -11.51 14.20 -2.96
C VAL A 46 -12.81 14.84 -2.47
N ARG A 47 -12.73 15.95 -1.72
CA ARG A 47 -13.89 16.73 -1.27
C ARG A 47 -14.55 17.58 -2.36
N GLY A 48 -14.02 17.58 -3.58
CA GLY A 48 -14.56 18.33 -4.71
C GLY A 48 -14.30 19.83 -4.66
N LYS A 49 -13.35 20.30 -3.83
CA LYS A 49 -12.98 21.74 -3.79
C LYS A 49 -12.35 22.23 -5.10
N TYR A 50 -11.87 21.29 -5.93
CA TYR A 50 -11.25 21.56 -7.22
C TYR A 50 -12.04 20.98 -8.41
N ASP A 51 -13.19 20.35 -8.18
CA ASP A 51 -14.03 19.82 -9.26
C ASP A 51 -14.65 21.01 -10.01
N LYS A 52 -14.24 21.24 -11.26
CA LYS A 52 -14.89 22.22 -12.13
C LYS A 52 -15.94 21.52 -13.00
N PRO A 53 -17.05 22.21 -13.32
CA PRO A 53 -18.12 21.64 -14.16
C PRO A 53 -17.71 21.36 -15.63
N ASP A 54 -16.50 21.76 -16.04
CA ASP A 54 -15.94 21.61 -17.39
C ASP A 54 -14.74 20.62 -17.42
N ASP A 55 -14.44 19.96 -16.30
CA ASP A 55 -13.38 18.95 -16.24
C ASP A 55 -13.89 17.60 -16.79
N ASP A 56 -13.13 17.02 -17.72
CA ASP A 56 -13.44 15.77 -18.43
C ASP A 56 -13.31 14.56 -17.47
N GLY A 57 -14.40 14.20 -16.80
CA GLY A 57 -14.42 13.13 -15.80
C GLY A 57 -15.72 12.33 -15.82
N GLU A 58 -15.66 11.04 -16.12
CA GLU A 58 -16.83 10.15 -16.14
C GLU A 58 -17.38 9.86 -14.73
N ILE A 59 -16.52 9.96 -13.70
CA ILE A 59 -16.83 9.70 -12.31
C ILE A 59 -16.20 10.76 -11.40
N SER A 60 -16.85 11.06 -10.27
CA SER A 60 -16.30 12.00 -9.29
C SER A 60 -14.97 11.54 -8.68
N SER A 61 -14.13 12.49 -8.25
CA SER A 61 -12.87 12.23 -7.54
C SER A 61 -13.03 11.28 -6.33
N PHE A 62 -14.14 11.39 -5.59
CA PHE A 62 -14.47 10.48 -4.49
C PHE A 62 -14.85 9.08 -4.96
N GLN A 63 -15.60 8.95 -6.06
CA GLN A 63 -16.01 7.67 -6.60
C GLN A 63 -14.80 6.87 -7.15
N ALA A 64 -13.83 7.55 -7.77
CA ALA A 64 -12.58 6.93 -8.18
C ALA A 64 -11.80 6.40 -6.96
N LEU A 65 -11.68 7.19 -5.88
CA LEU A 65 -11.06 6.75 -4.63
C LEU A 65 -11.80 5.56 -4.02
N ALA A 66 -13.13 5.60 -3.94
CA ALA A 66 -13.93 4.53 -3.38
C ALA A 66 -13.75 3.21 -4.16
N SER A 67 -13.66 3.28 -5.49
CA SER A 67 -13.36 2.12 -6.34
C SER A 67 -11.98 1.52 -6.02
N ALA A 68 -10.95 2.36 -5.93
CA ALA A 68 -9.60 1.93 -5.59
C ALA A 68 -9.47 1.35 -4.16
N LEU A 69 -10.16 1.96 -3.18
CA LEU A 69 -10.21 1.45 -1.81
C LEU A 69 -10.93 0.10 -1.74
N SER A 70 -12.01 -0.07 -2.48
CA SER A 70 -12.73 -1.35 -2.58
C SER A 70 -11.83 -2.46 -3.12
N ALA A 71 -10.97 -2.14 -4.10
CA ALA A 71 -10.04 -3.11 -4.67
C ALA A 71 -8.91 -3.53 -3.70
N THR A 72 -8.60 -2.71 -2.70
CA THR A 72 -7.46 -2.94 -1.79
C THR A 72 -7.88 -3.38 -0.38
N VAL A 73 -9.10 -3.06 0.06
CA VAL A 73 -9.64 -3.46 1.37
C VAL A 73 -10.54 -4.68 1.20
N GLY A 74 -10.01 -5.85 1.55
CA GLY A 74 -10.76 -7.11 1.47
C GLY A 74 -10.46 -8.07 2.62
N LEU A 75 -11.12 -9.24 2.59
CA LEU A 75 -10.90 -10.33 3.56
C LEU A 75 -9.42 -10.71 3.70
N GLY A 76 -8.64 -10.58 2.62
CA GLY A 76 -7.21 -10.84 2.62
C GLY A 76 -6.42 -9.96 3.60
N ASN A 77 -6.76 -8.67 3.73
CA ASN A 77 -6.10 -7.79 4.70
C ASN A 77 -6.45 -8.19 6.14
N ILE A 78 -7.70 -8.55 6.41
CA ILE A 78 -8.13 -8.95 7.76
C ILE A 78 -7.49 -10.28 8.15
N ALA A 79 -7.54 -11.29 7.26
CA ALA A 79 -6.93 -12.59 7.48
C ALA A 79 -5.40 -12.50 7.57
N GLY A 80 -4.78 -11.68 6.72
CA GLY A 80 -3.34 -11.44 6.75
C GLY A 80 -2.87 -10.81 8.07
N VAL A 81 -3.61 -9.83 8.58
CA VAL A 81 -3.34 -9.23 9.90
C VAL A 81 -3.52 -10.26 11.01
N ALA A 82 -4.58 -11.07 10.98
CA ALA A 82 -4.81 -12.12 11.97
C ALA A 82 -3.68 -13.16 11.99
N VAL A 83 -3.22 -13.60 10.81
CA VAL A 83 -2.08 -14.53 10.68
C VAL A 83 -0.80 -13.89 11.20
N ALA A 84 -0.51 -12.65 10.81
CA ALA A 84 0.68 -11.93 11.26
C ALA A 84 0.71 -11.70 12.77
N MET A 85 -0.43 -11.40 13.40
CA MET A 85 -0.55 -11.30 14.85
C MET A 85 -0.37 -12.64 15.55
N THR A 86 -0.94 -13.71 14.99
CA THR A 86 -0.86 -15.06 15.58
C THR A 86 0.58 -15.58 15.55
N LEU A 87 1.31 -15.32 14.46
CA LEU A 87 2.69 -15.78 14.27
C LEU A 87 3.73 -14.82 14.86
N GLY A 88 3.52 -13.51 14.76
CA GLY A 88 4.46 -12.46 15.15
C GLY A 88 4.16 -11.78 16.49
N GLY A 89 3.05 -12.11 17.13
CA GLY A 89 2.60 -11.50 18.37
C GLY A 89 2.03 -10.07 18.18
N PRO A 90 1.65 -9.38 19.27
CA PRO A 90 1.04 -8.06 19.22
C PRO A 90 1.94 -6.98 18.60
N GLY A 91 3.26 -7.20 18.57
CA GLY A 91 4.24 -6.29 17.95
C GLY A 91 4.15 -6.24 16.42
N ALA A 92 3.51 -7.21 15.77
CA ALA A 92 3.37 -7.23 14.31
C ALA A 92 2.57 -6.04 13.77
N ILE A 93 1.59 -5.55 14.55
CA ILE A 93 0.74 -4.41 14.17
C ILE A 93 1.56 -3.12 14.08
N PHE A 94 2.56 -2.96 14.94
CA PHE A 94 3.43 -1.78 14.92
C PHE A 94 4.22 -1.67 13.62
N TRP A 95 4.65 -2.80 13.06
CA TRP A 95 5.45 -2.84 11.83
C TRP A 95 4.64 -2.77 10.54
N MET A 96 3.32 -2.81 10.61
CA MET A 96 2.44 -2.73 9.43
C MET A 96 2.17 -1.30 8.95
N TRP A 97 2.49 -0.29 9.77
CA TRP A 97 2.21 1.12 9.49
C TRP A 97 3.37 1.82 8.79
#